data_AF-A0A7S7RRM6-F1
#
_entry.id   AF-A0A7S7RRM6-F1
#
_cell.length_a   1.000
_cell.length_b   1.000
_cell.length_c   1.000
_cell.angle_alpha   90.00
_cell.angle_beta   90.00
_cell.angle_gamma   90.00
#
_symmetry.space_group_name_H-M   'P 1'
#
loop_
_entity.id
_entity.type
_entity.pdbx_description
1 polymer ?
#
loop_
_entity_poly.entity_id
_entity_poly.type
_entity_poly.pdbx_seq_one_letter_code
_entity_poly.pdbx_strand_id
1 'polypeptide(L)'
;MKFILFVLLALELFAFDTATASKIFDKIFLAMVDKDNISVYTVNNKYKEVVLASSNLYISSEVESADIILVDSLEEIPKNSEGLLLFTTSHVVYKVNKDSVGAFYWDRGHIKIEFSRVRLHNKQISLPQNFDKYIKDSE
;
A
#
# COMPACT_ATOMS: atom_id res chain seq x y z
N MET A 1 20.19 -13.51 -31.75
CA MET A 1 19.92 -12.07 -31.54
C MET A 1 18.46 -11.76 -31.18
N LYS A 2 17.45 -12.38 -31.81
CA LYS A 2 16.02 -12.14 -31.48
C LYS A 2 15.63 -12.52 -30.04
N PHE A 3 16.25 -13.56 -29.46
CA PHE A 3 15.96 -14.00 -28.09
C PHE A 3 16.35 -12.96 -27.02
N ILE A 4 17.44 -12.20 -27.24
CA ILE A 4 17.90 -11.15 -26.34
C ILE A 4 16.92 -9.96 -26.33
N LEU A 5 16.32 -9.65 -27.48
CA LEU A 5 15.34 -8.58 -27.61
C LEU A 5 14.05 -8.89 -26.81
N PHE A 6 13.61 -10.15 -26.82
CA PHE A 6 12.43 -10.58 -26.03
C PHE A 6 12.67 -10.52 -24.51
N VAL A 7 13.90 -10.84 -24.06
CA VAL A 7 14.25 -10.74 -22.64
C VAL A 7 14.31 -9.29 -22.17
N LEU A 8 14.87 -8.39 -22.97
CA LEU A 8 14.89 -6.94 -22.67
C LEU A 8 13.48 -6.35 -22.61
N LEU A 9 12.60 -6.70 -23.56
CA LEU A 9 11.23 -6.20 -23.58
C LEU A 9 10.40 -6.70 -22.38
N ALA A 10 10.61 -7.94 -21.94
CA ALA A 10 9.94 -8.48 -20.76
C ALA A 10 10.37 -7.73 -19.49
N LEU A 11 11.65 -7.38 -19.36
CA LEU A 11 12.18 -6.64 -18.21
C LEU A 11 11.60 -5.22 -18.11
N GLU A 12 11.40 -4.54 -19.25
CA GLU A 12 10.79 -3.20 -19.29
C GLU A 12 9.33 -3.19 -18.80
N LEU A 13 8.56 -4.24 -19.12
CA LEU A 13 7.18 -4.38 -18.66
C LEU A 13 7.08 -4.55 -17.14
N PHE A 14 7.97 -5.35 -16.54
CA PHE A 14 8.02 -5.52 -15.09
C PHE A 14 8.47 -4.24 -14.37
N ALA A 15 9.46 -3.52 -14.90
CA ALA A 15 9.94 -2.27 -14.32
C ALA A 15 8.89 -1.15 -14.37
N PHE A 16 8.08 -1.10 -15.43
CA PHE A 16 7.01 -0.12 -15.57
C PHE A 16 5.91 -0.29 -14.50
N ASP A 17 5.57 -1.53 -14.13
CA ASP A 17 4.60 -1.82 -13.08
C ASP A 17 5.12 -1.35 -11.71
N THR A 18 6.37 -1.70 -11.37
CA THR A 18 6.98 -1.31 -10.08
C THR A 18 7.12 0.21 -9.93
N ALA A 19 7.62 0.91 -10.95
CA ALA A 19 7.79 2.37 -10.90
C ALA A 19 6.45 3.12 -10.78
N THR A 20 5.42 2.62 -11.45
CA THR A 20 4.07 3.19 -11.37
C THR A 20 3.44 2.93 -10.01
N ALA A 21 3.49 1.67 -9.53
CA ALA A 21 3.00 1.30 -8.22
C ALA A 21 3.69 2.11 -7.11
N SER A 22 5.01 2.30 -7.22
CA SER A 22 5.79 3.05 -6.24
C SER A 22 5.29 4.49 -6.08
N LYS A 23 5.08 5.20 -7.20
CA LYS A 23 4.50 6.56 -7.20
C LYS A 23 3.08 6.63 -6.63
N ILE A 24 2.30 5.57 -6.79
CA ILE A 24 0.95 5.50 -6.24
C ILE A 24 1.02 5.34 -4.71
N PHE A 25 1.81 4.37 -4.21
CA PHE A 25 1.98 4.19 -2.77
C PHE A 25 2.61 5.40 -2.12
N ASP A 26 3.60 6.03 -2.74
CA ASP A 26 4.22 7.26 -2.26
C ASP A 26 3.17 8.34 -1.98
N LYS A 27 2.31 8.61 -2.97
CA LYS A 27 1.23 9.59 -2.83
C LYS A 27 0.19 9.21 -1.78
N ILE A 28 -0.18 7.93 -1.71
CA ILE A 28 -1.18 7.46 -0.74
C ILE A 28 -0.62 7.57 0.67
N PHE A 29 0.60 7.10 0.90
CA PHE A 29 1.20 7.04 2.23
C PHE A 29 1.56 8.43 2.75
N LEU A 30 2.11 9.31 1.90
CA LEU A 30 2.33 10.73 2.25
C LEU A 30 1.03 11.46 2.58
N ALA A 31 -0.09 11.06 2.00
CA ALA A 31 -1.38 11.63 2.34
C ALA A 31 -1.95 11.09 3.67
N MET A 32 -1.54 9.89 4.08
CA MET A 32 -2.00 9.24 5.31
C MET A 32 -1.17 9.63 6.53
N VAL A 33 0.12 9.88 6.33
CA VAL A 33 1.09 10.12 7.40
C VAL A 33 1.74 11.48 7.16
N ASP A 34 1.59 12.38 8.12
CA ASP A 34 2.17 13.74 8.08
C ASP A 34 3.69 13.70 8.37
N LYS A 35 4.44 13.08 7.47
CA LYS A 35 5.91 12.92 7.51
C LYS A 35 6.50 12.99 6.11
N ASP A 36 7.70 13.56 6.00
CA ASP A 36 8.44 13.63 4.72
C ASP A 36 9.01 12.28 4.29
N ASN A 37 9.27 11.37 5.23
CA ASN A 37 9.75 10.02 4.96
C ASN A 37 8.95 9.02 5.79
N ILE A 38 8.52 7.93 5.16
CA ILE A 38 7.60 6.97 5.75
C ILE A 38 8.25 5.59 5.78
N SER A 39 8.31 5.02 6.98
CA SER A 39 8.71 3.64 7.20
C SER A 39 7.56 2.69 6.89
N VAL A 40 7.82 1.71 6.02
CA VAL A 40 6.84 0.70 5.63
C VAL A 40 7.35 -0.68 6.04
N TYR A 41 6.55 -1.39 6.83
CA TYR A 41 6.77 -2.81 7.07
C TYR A 41 5.96 -3.65 6.08
N THR A 42 6.61 -4.59 5.41
CA THR A 42 5.93 -5.63 4.63
C THR A 42 6.80 -6.87 4.54
N VAL A 43 6.18 -8.05 4.66
CA VAL A 43 6.87 -9.33 4.45
C VAL A 43 6.92 -9.72 2.97
N ASN A 44 6.07 -9.09 2.14
CA ASN A 44 5.92 -9.43 0.73
C ASN A 44 7.02 -8.80 -0.14
N ASN A 45 7.85 -9.64 -0.77
CA ASN A 45 9.02 -9.17 -1.52
C ASN A 45 8.67 -8.29 -2.72
N LYS A 46 7.53 -8.50 -3.40
CA LYS A 46 7.09 -7.63 -4.50
C LYS A 46 6.87 -6.21 -3.98
N TYR A 47 6.19 -6.07 -2.85
CA TYR A 47 5.93 -4.75 -2.27
C TYR A 47 7.18 -4.14 -1.62
N LYS A 48 8.16 -4.95 -1.19
CA LYS A 48 9.48 -4.42 -0.82
C LYS A 48 10.14 -3.70 -1.98
N GLU A 49 10.17 -4.30 -3.17
CA GLU A 49 10.74 -3.67 -4.37
C GLU A 49 10.00 -2.37 -4.74
N VAL A 50 8.67 -2.36 -4.63
CA VAL A 50 7.85 -1.17 -4.88
C VAL A 50 8.16 -0.04 -3.90
N VAL A 51 8.30 -0.35 -2.61
CA VAL A 51 8.67 0.63 -1.57
C VAL A 51 10.08 1.17 -1.82
N LEU A 52 11.06 0.28 -2.08
CA LEU A 52 12.45 0.66 -2.35
C LEU A 52 12.63 1.49 -3.62
N ALA A 53 11.69 1.42 -4.57
CA ALA A 53 11.67 2.26 -5.76
C ALA A 53 11.16 3.69 -5.49
N SER A 54 10.64 3.97 -4.29
CA SER A 54 10.12 5.31 -3.94
C SER A 54 11.23 6.24 -3.46
N SER A 55 11.02 7.54 -3.60
CA SER A 55 11.88 8.57 -3.02
C SER A 55 11.62 8.85 -1.54
N ASN A 56 10.39 8.61 -1.05
CA ASN A 56 9.99 9.00 0.32
C ASN A 56 9.58 7.82 1.20
N LEU A 57 9.63 6.59 0.66
CA LEU A 57 9.30 5.38 1.41
C LEU A 57 10.57 4.56 1.64
N TYR A 58 10.67 3.92 2.80
CA TYR A 58 11.75 2.98 3.11
C TYR A 58 11.24 1.77 3.88
N ILE A 59 11.97 0.65 3.78
CA ILE A 59 11.59 -0.58 4.46
C ILE A 59 12.01 -0.54 5.93
N SER A 60 11.04 -0.78 6.81
CA SER A 60 11.32 -1.05 8.21
C SER A 60 11.70 -2.52 8.42
N SER A 61 12.70 -2.77 9.26
CA SER A 61 13.07 -4.13 9.71
C SER A 61 12.14 -4.68 10.78
N GLU A 62 11.47 -3.80 11.52
CA GLU A 62 10.62 -4.14 12.67
C GLU A 62 9.20 -3.59 12.44
N VAL A 63 8.20 -4.29 12.98
CA VAL A 63 6.79 -3.92 12.81
C VAL A 63 6.47 -2.65 13.60
N GLU A 64 7.00 -2.60 14.83
CA GLU A 64 6.72 -1.55 15.82
C GLU A 64 7.31 -0.20 15.44
N SER A 65 8.37 -0.18 14.63
CA SER A 65 8.99 1.05 14.15
C SER A 65 8.42 1.54 12.81
N ALA A 66 7.49 0.80 12.20
CA ALA A 66 6.87 1.19 10.95
C ALA A 66 5.71 2.17 11.13
N ASP A 67 5.65 3.16 10.26
CA ASP A 67 4.53 4.09 10.12
C ASP A 67 3.34 3.41 9.46
N ILE A 68 3.59 2.50 8.51
CA ILE A 68 2.56 1.76 7.77
C ILE A 68 2.95 0.29 7.65
N ILE A 69 1.98 -0.58 7.90
CA ILE A 69 2.05 -2.01 7.58
C ILE A 69 1.33 -2.24 6.25
N LEU A 70 2.05 -2.76 5.26
CA LEU A 70 1.52 -3.08 3.92
C LEU A 70 1.40 -4.60 3.74
N VAL A 71 0.19 -5.08 3.52
CA VAL A 71 -0.12 -6.52 3.39
C VAL A 71 -0.99 -6.84 2.17
N ASP A 72 -0.80 -8.02 1.60
CA ASP A 72 -1.61 -8.54 0.47
C ASP A 72 -2.51 -9.71 0.87
N SER A 73 -2.22 -10.35 2.00
CA SER A 73 -3.02 -11.46 2.52
C SER A 73 -3.17 -11.37 4.04
N LEU A 74 -4.15 -12.10 4.59
CA LEU A 74 -4.43 -12.10 6.04
C LEU A 74 -3.27 -12.71 6.84
N GLU A 75 -2.52 -13.65 6.25
CA GLU A 75 -1.39 -14.33 6.87
C GLU A 75 -0.17 -13.41 7.04
N GLU A 76 -0.08 -12.34 6.25
CA GLU A 76 0.99 -11.36 6.31
C GLU A 76 0.80 -10.34 7.45
N ILE A 77 -0.37 -10.32 8.11
CA ILE A 77 -0.67 -9.38 9.19
C ILE A 77 0.11 -9.79 10.45
N PRO A 78 1.02 -8.95 10.95
CA PRO A 78 1.77 -9.26 12.16
C PRO A 78 0.86 -9.34 13.39
N LYS A 79 1.13 -10.25 14.33
CA LYS A 79 0.32 -10.40 15.55
C LYS A 79 0.39 -9.18 16.48
N ASN A 80 1.50 -8.45 16.42
CA ASN A 80 1.81 -7.22 17.16
C ASN A 80 1.43 -5.95 16.38
N SER A 81 0.50 -6.03 15.43
CA SER A 81 0.07 -4.88 14.61
C SER A 81 -1.07 -4.04 15.21
N GLU A 82 -1.54 -4.40 16.42
CA GLU A 82 -2.62 -3.69 17.09
C GLU A 82 -2.28 -2.20 17.28
N GLY A 83 -3.24 -1.32 16.99
CA GLY A 83 -3.02 0.13 17.05
C GLY A 83 -2.26 0.72 15.87
N LEU A 84 -1.43 -0.06 15.16
CA LEU A 84 -0.66 0.41 14.00
C LEU A 84 -1.54 0.66 12.78
N LEU A 85 -0.98 1.39 11.81
CA LEU A 85 -1.66 1.79 10.59
C LEU A 85 -1.49 0.72 9.51
N LEU A 86 -2.58 0.04 9.18
CA LEU A 86 -2.56 -1.05 8.20
C LEU A 86 -3.21 -0.59 6.88
N PHE A 87 -2.49 -0.81 5.78
CA PHE A 87 -2.97 -0.62 4.42
C PHE A 87 -2.81 -1.92 3.64
N THR A 88 -3.75 -2.24 2.75
CA THR A 88 -3.72 -3.53 2.04
C THR A 88 -3.84 -3.40 0.53
N THR A 89 -3.30 -4.38 -0.18
CA THR A 89 -3.47 -4.51 -1.63
C THR A 89 -4.54 -5.52 -2.04
N SER A 90 -5.27 -6.07 -1.06
CA SER A 90 -6.28 -7.10 -1.27
C SER A 90 -7.66 -6.68 -0.79
N HIS A 91 -8.63 -6.78 -1.70
CA HIS A 91 -10.04 -6.55 -1.37
C HIS A 91 -10.54 -7.49 -0.26
N VAL A 92 -10.06 -8.75 -0.25
CA VAL A 92 -10.45 -9.73 0.76
C VAL A 92 -9.95 -9.29 2.14
N VAL A 93 -8.68 -8.91 2.24
CA VAL A 93 -8.10 -8.39 3.49
C VAL A 93 -8.85 -7.16 3.96
N TYR A 94 -9.12 -6.21 3.06
CA TYR A 94 -9.82 -4.97 3.40
C TYR A 94 -11.24 -5.19 3.97
N LYS A 95 -11.95 -6.21 3.46
CA LYS A 95 -13.29 -6.56 3.94
C LYS A 95 -13.28 -7.30 5.28
N VAL A 96 -12.30 -8.19 5.47
CA VAL A 96 -12.22 -9.09 6.63
C VAL A 96 -11.52 -8.42 7.81
N ASN A 97 -10.37 -7.77 7.59
CA ASN A 97 -9.62 -7.09 8.64
C ASN A 97 -10.13 -5.65 8.82
N LYS A 98 -10.70 -5.38 10.00
CA LYS A 98 -11.30 -4.09 10.34
C LYS A 98 -10.28 -3.02 10.78
N ASP A 99 -9.02 -3.41 10.97
CA ASP A 99 -7.92 -2.48 11.29
C ASP A 99 -7.33 -1.82 10.05
N SER A 100 -7.51 -2.43 8.87
CA SER A 100 -7.09 -1.87 7.59
C SER A 100 -7.87 -0.58 7.29
N VAL A 101 -7.18 0.56 7.29
CA VAL A 101 -7.86 1.85 7.06
C VAL A 101 -8.19 2.10 5.59
N GLY A 102 -7.46 1.45 4.68
CA GLY A 102 -7.64 1.59 3.24
C GLY A 102 -6.97 0.47 2.45
N ALA A 103 -7.33 0.42 1.17
CA ALA A 103 -6.85 -0.58 0.25
C ALA A 103 -6.64 -0.06 -1.17
N PHE A 104 -5.66 -0.65 -1.86
CA PHE A 104 -5.37 -0.45 -3.28
C PHE A 104 -5.37 -1.80 -4.01
N TYR A 105 -6.43 -2.11 -4.76
CA TYR A 105 -6.62 -3.44 -5.33
C TYR A 105 -7.21 -3.40 -6.74
N TRP A 106 -7.04 -4.49 -7.48
CA TRP A 106 -7.74 -4.69 -8.75
C TRP A 106 -9.08 -5.39 -8.52
N ASP A 107 -10.14 -4.85 -9.11
CA ASP A 107 -11.46 -5.47 -9.15
C ASP A 107 -11.99 -5.41 -10.59
N ARG A 108 -12.23 -6.59 -11.17
CA ARG A 108 -12.74 -6.76 -12.55
C ARG A 108 -11.94 -5.96 -13.59
N GLY A 109 -10.61 -5.96 -13.45
CA GLY A 109 -9.70 -5.26 -14.38
C GLY A 109 -9.54 -3.76 -14.11
N HIS A 110 -10.20 -3.22 -13.08
CA HIS A 110 -10.08 -1.82 -12.69
C HIS A 110 -9.34 -1.67 -11.37
N ILE A 111 -8.44 -0.71 -11.33
CA ILE A 111 -7.77 -0.31 -10.10
C ILE A 111 -8.76 0.45 -9.22
N LYS A 112 -8.83 0.08 -7.95
CA LYS A 112 -9.63 0.75 -6.92
C LYS A 112 -8.75 1.18 -5.76
N ILE A 113 -9.04 2.38 -5.27
CA ILE A 113 -8.56 2.89 -3.99
C ILE A 113 -9.80 3.12 -3.12
N GLU A 114 -9.80 2.54 -1.93
CA GLU A 114 -10.89 2.70 -0.97
C GLU A 114 -10.33 2.95 0.43
N PHE A 115 -10.91 3.91 1.15
CA PHE A 115 -10.64 4.14 2.57
C PHE A 115 -11.94 4.07 3.35
N SER A 116 -11.91 3.53 4.57
CA SER A 116 -13.10 3.52 5.44
C SER A 116 -13.10 4.78 6.29
N ARG A 117 -14.17 5.58 6.20
CA ARG A 117 -14.31 6.79 7.02
C ARG A 117 -14.22 6.49 8.51
N VAL A 118 -14.89 5.42 8.95
CA VAL A 118 -14.91 5.01 10.36
C VAL A 118 -13.50 4.64 10.83
N ARG A 119 -12.75 3.88 10.04
CA ARG A 119 -11.40 3.42 10.41
C ARG A 119 -10.38 4.56 10.39
N LEU A 120 -10.46 5.45 9.40
CA LEU A 120 -9.67 6.68 9.37
C LEU A 120 -9.93 7.53 10.62
N HIS A 121 -11.21 7.74 10.96
CA HIS A 121 -11.60 8.49 12.16
C HIS A 121 -11.09 7.84 13.45
N ASN A 122 -11.24 6.51 13.60
CA ASN A 122 -10.77 5.78 14.78
C ASN A 122 -9.24 5.85 14.96
N LYS A 123 -8.51 5.97 13.85
CA LYS A 123 -7.04 6.14 13.83
C LYS A 123 -6.61 7.60 13.80
N GLN A 124 -7.56 8.55 13.88
CA GLN A 124 -7.32 10.00 13.83
C GLN A 124 -6.56 10.44 12.57
N ILE A 125 -6.79 9.78 11.44
CA ILE A 125 -6.16 10.08 10.16
C ILE A 125 -7.09 10.99 9.35
N SER A 126 -6.56 12.14 8.94
CA SER A 126 -7.23 13.06 8.01
C SER A 126 -6.51 13.01 6.66
N LEU A 127 -7.24 12.70 5.59
CA LEU A 127 -6.71 12.75 4.24
C LEU A 127 -6.98 14.11 3.59
N PRO A 128 -6.15 14.57 2.64
CA PRO A 128 -6.43 15.78 1.88
C PRO A 128 -7.69 15.63 1.02
N GLN A 129 -8.36 16.75 0.72
CA GLN A 129 -9.69 16.79 0.08
C GLN A 129 -9.75 16.04 -1.28
N ASN A 130 -8.65 15.96 -2.02
CA ASN A 130 -8.61 15.21 -3.29
C ASN A 130 -8.80 13.68 -3.11
N PHE A 131 -8.75 13.18 -1.87
CA PHE A 131 -9.05 11.79 -1.53
C PHE A 131 -10.52 11.52 -1.20
N ASP A 132 -11.37 12.55 -1.04
CA ASP A 132 -12.77 12.39 -0.58
C ASP A 132 -13.56 11.36 -1.40
N LYS A 133 -13.34 11.31 -2.71
CA LYS A 133 -14.02 10.36 -3.62
C LYS A 133 -13.66 8.88 -3.35
N TYR A 134 -12.54 8.62 -2.69
CA TYR A 134 -12.07 7.28 -2.30
C TYR A 134 -12.50 6.90 -0.89
N ILE A 135 -12.99 7.85 -0.09
CA ILE A 135 -13.48 7.59 1.27
C ILE A 135 -14.92 7.07 1.18
N LYS A 136 -15.18 5.92 1.84
CA LYS A 136 -16.48 5.26 1.86
C LYS A 136 -17.07 5.24 3.26
N ASP A 137 -18.38 5.45 3.30
CA ASP A 137 -19.22 5.28 4.48
C ASP A 137 -19.63 3.80 4.56
N SER A 138 -18.67 2.92 4.90
CA SER A 138 -18.96 1.50 5.08
C SER A 138 -18.06 0.89 6.15
N GLU A 139 -18.65 0.05 7.01
CA GLU A 139 -18.00 -0.73 8.07
C GLU A 139 -17.33 -2.03 7.58
#